data_AF-A0A438MS25-F1
#
_entry.id   AF-A0A438MS25-F1
#
_cell.length_a   1.000
_cell.length_b   1.000
_cell.length_c   1.000
_cell.angle_alpha   90.00
_cell.angle_beta   90.00
_cell.angle_gamma   90.00
#
_symmetry.space_group_name_H-M   'P 1'
#
loop_
_entity.id
_entity.type
_entity.pdbx_description
1 polymer ?
#
loop_
_entity_poly.entity_id
_entity_poly.type
_entity_poly.pdbx_seq_one_letter_code
_entity_poly.pdbx_strand_id
1 'polypeptide(L)'
;MSAAVARYRKSSKSLKSQKERRDELAESISRPENIAMVACSECVAHGVVCYYDREQSVKCAECVRHQRSCDGTFSLEEFRKVGEQKKALQDKSRRKRKEIARLRRLLADAEEEDDKVQDSLSALEQRSNAMLHREMLALGVFDSLDASSPVALADPGFVCNGVVTTDSIDWGVVFDGNPESASG
;
A
#
# COMPACT_ATOMS: atom_id res chain seq x y z
N MET A 1 -14.88 88.89 -9.66
CA MET A 1 -14.67 87.54 -10.23
C MET A 1 -13.22 87.15 -9.97
N SER A 2 -12.95 86.48 -8.83
CA SER A 2 -11.59 86.08 -8.44
C SER A 2 -11.39 84.61 -8.72
N ALA A 3 -10.50 84.30 -9.65
CA ALA A 3 -10.09 82.93 -9.98
C ALA A 3 -9.10 82.42 -8.92
N ALA A 4 -9.49 81.34 -8.23
CA ALA A 4 -8.62 80.62 -7.31
C ALA A 4 -7.69 79.69 -8.12
N VAL A 5 -6.40 80.02 -8.13
CA VAL A 5 -5.35 79.17 -8.74
C VAL A 5 -4.99 78.05 -7.76
N ALA A 6 -5.47 76.84 -8.04
CA ALA A 6 -5.14 75.64 -7.28
C ALA A 6 -3.66 75.25 -7.52
N ARG A 7 -2.82 75.39 -6.49
CA ARG A 7 -1.42 74.95 -6.51
C ARG A 7 -1.36 73.43 -6.37
N TYR A 8 -1.00 72.74 -7.43
CA TYR A 8 -0.73 71.30 -7.43
C TYR A 8 0.56 71.00 -6.66
N ARG A 9 0.45 70.49 -5.42
CA ARG A 9 1.60 69.99 -4.65
C ARG A 9 2.10 68.70 -5.31
N LYS A 10 3.21 68.79 -6.06
CA LYS A 10 3.99 67.62 -6.47
C LYS A 10 4.54 66.93 -5.21
N SER A 11 3.93 65.80 -4.85
CA SER A 11 4.45 64.89 -3.83
C SER A 11 5.81 64.36 -4.28
N SER A 12 6.89 64.91 -3.72
CA SER A 12 8.25 64.41 -3.88
C SER A 12 8.36 63.04 -3.21
N LYS A 13 8.13 61.96 -3.97
CA LYS A 13 8.50 60.63 -3.51
C LYS A 13 10.02 60.61 -3.34
N SER A 14 10.47 60.51 -2.09
CA SER A 14 11.88 60.27 -1.75
C SER A 14 12.39 59.09 -2.58
N LEU A 15 13.47 59.30 -3.34
CA LEU A 15 14.11 58.24 -4.11
C LEU A 15 14.77 57.27 -3.12
N LYS A 16 14.08 56.17 -2.80
CA LYS A 16 14.63 55.10 -1.95
C LYS A 16 15.99 54.65 -2.48
N SER A 17 16.92 54.43 -1.56
CA SER A 17 18.23 53.87 -1.89
C SER A 17 18.06 52.46 -2.49
N GLN A 18 19.05 52.02 -3.28
CA GLN A 18 19.03 50.66 -3.84
C GLN A 18 19.06 49.58 -2.74
N LYS A 19 19.67 49.89 -1.59
CA LYS A 19 19.71 49.00 -0.42
C LYS A 19 18.32 48.82 0.18
N GLU A 20 17.61 49.92 0.46
CA GLU A 20 16.24 49.87 1.00
C GLU A 20 15.30 49.06 0.11
N ARG A 21 15.38 49.24 -1.22
CA ARG A 21 14.55 48.48 -2.17
C ARG A 21 14.80 46.96 -2.12
N ARG A 22 16.03 46.54 -1.85
CA ARG A 22 16.38 45.12 -1.72
C ARG A 22 15.94 44.54 -0.39
N ASP A 23 16.11 45.31 0.68
CA ASP A 23 15.71 44.88 2.01
C ASP A 23 14.18 44.73 2.06
N GLU A 24 13.43 45.67 1.47
CA GLU A 24 11.97 45.58 1.30
C GLU A 24 11.55 44.34 0.50
N LEU A 25 12.24 44.06 -0.62
CA LEU A 25 11.97 42.87 -1.44
C LEU A 25 12.29 41.57 -0.67
N ALA A 26 13.39 41.52 0.06
CA ALA A 26 13.73 40.34 0.84
C ALA A 26 12.74 40.11 1.99
N GLU A 27 12.27 41.18 2.62
CA GLU A 27 11.25 41.14 3.66
C GLU A 27 9.90 40.65 3.12
N SER A 28 9.49 41.09 1.93
CA SER A 28 8.27 40.62 1.28
C SER A 28 8.34 39.14 0.86
N ILE A 29 9.54 38.63 0.54
CA ILE A 29 9.78 37.21 0.26
C ILE A 29 9.81 36.37 1.55
N SER A 30 10.28 36.91 2.69
CA SER A 30 10.55 36.16 3.94
C SER A 30 9.32 35.78 4.76
N ARG A 31 8.17 35.65 4.11
CA ARG A 31 6.94 35.19 4.75
C ARG A 31 7.04 33.69 5.05
N PRO A 32 6.46 33.20 6.17
CA PRO A 32 6.49 31.79 6.52
C PRO A 32 5.90 30.86 5.45
N GLU A 33 4.96 31.36 4.66
CA GLU A 33 4.32 30.65 3.55
C GLU A 33 5.29 30.37 2.38
N ASN A 34 6.37 31.15 2.29
CA ASN A 34 7.35 31.10 1.21
C ASN A 34 8.61 30.31 1.59
N ILE A 35 8.57 29.46 2.62
CA ILE A 35 9.71 28.59 2.95
C ILE A 35 10.00 27.68 1.77
N ALA A 36 11.23 27.75 1.25
CA ALA A 36 11.64 26.93 0.13
C ALA A 36 11.72 25.46 0.57
N MET A 37 11.17 24.55 -0.25
CA MET A 37 11.26 23.10 0.01
C MET A 37 12.70 22.58 -0.02
N VAL A 38 13.58 23.25 -0.77
CA VAL A 38 15.01 22.98 -0.83
C VAL A 38 15.75 24.30 -0.72
N ALA A 39 16.68 24.38 0.22
CA ALA A 39 17.52 25.57 0.38
C ALA A 39 18.55 25.66 -0.77
N CYS A 40 18.82 26.88 -1.24
CA CYS A 40 19.91 27.10 -2.19
C CYS A 40 21.26 26.79 -1.54
N SER A 41 22.28 26.47 -2.33
CA SER A 41 23.59 26.04 -1.82
C SER A 41 24.20 27.06 -0.85
N GLU A 42 24.00 28.35 -1.13
CA GLU A 42 24.45 29.43 -0.24
C GLU A 42 23.72 29.42 1.11
N CYS A 43 22.40 29.23 1.13
CA CYS A 43 21.63 29.17 2.37
C CYS A 43 22.01 27.92 3.19
N VAL A 44 22.24 26.79 2.52
CA VAL A 44 22.72 25.56 3.16
C VAL A 44 24.10 25.78 3.79
N ALA A 45 25.04 26.37 3.05
CA ALA A 45 26.40 26.61 3.53
C ALA A 45 26.45 27.52 4.77
N HIS A 46 25.49 28.44 4.90
CA HIS A 46 25.40 29.37 6.02
C HIS A 46 24.44 28.92 7.12
N GLY A 47 23.79 27.75 6.97
CA GLY A 47 22.85 27.20 7.95
C GLY A 47 21.59 28.06 8.14
N VAL A 48 21.16 28.79 7.11
CA VAL A 48 20.00 29.70 7.16
C VAL A 48 18.80 29.13 6.40
N VAL A 49 17.60 29.45 6.89
CA VAL A 49 16.36 29.03 6.24
C VAL A 49 16.16 29.83 4.95
N CYS A 50 15.98 29.10 3.85
CA CYS A 50 15.79 29.69 2.54
C CYS A 50 14.30 30.01 2.32
N TYR A 51 13.97 31.28 2.07
CA TYR A 51 12.63 31.71 1.68
C TYR A 51 12.63 32.09 0.20
N TYR A 52 11.69 31.56 -0.58
CA TYR A 52 11.62 31.77 -2.02
C TYR A 52 10.20 32.09 -2.47
N ASP A 53 10.06 33.22 -3.15
CA ASP A 53 8.81 33.66 -3.79
C ASP A 53 9.11 34.02 -5.24
N ARG A 54 8.62 33.19 -6.16
CA ARG A 54 8.86 33.32 -7.59
C ARG A 54 8.11 34.49 -8.23
N GLU A 55 7.01 34.94 -7.63
CA GLU A 55 6.25 36.09 -8.15
C GLU A 55 7.04 37.38 -7.97
N GLN A 56 7.87 37.42 -6.92
CA GLN A 56 8.63 38.61 -6.52
C GLN A 56 10.09 38.56 -6.96
N SER A 57 10.73 37.39 -7.03
CA SER A 57 12.17 37.28 -7.29
C SER A 57 12.59 35.92 -7.85
N VAL A 58 13.66 35.93 -8.65
CA VAL A 58 14.35 34.71 -9.11
C VAL A 58 15.34 34.17 -8.07
N LYS A 59 15.63 34.96 -7.02
CA LYS A 59 16.52 34.63 -5.91
C LYS A 59 15.74 34.52 -4.59
N CYS A 60 16.20 33.67 -3.68
CA CYS A 60 15.66 33.61 -2.32
C CYS A 60 15.91 34.92 -1.54
N ALA A 61 15.10 35.17 -0.50
CA ALA A 61 15.18 36.38 0.31
C ALA A 61 16.61 36.67 0.79
N GLU A 62 17.31 35.65 1.28
CA GLU A 62 18.64 35.80 1.85
C GLU A 62 19.69 36.16 0.79
N CYS A 63 19.65 35.50 -0.36
CA CYS A 63 20.53 35.86 -1.48
C CYS A 63 20.21 37.25 -2.03
N VAL A 64 18.95 37.73 -1.94
CA VAL A 64 18.59 39.12 -2.29
C VAL A 64 19.20 40.12 -1.31
N ARG A 65 19.08 39.90 0.01
CA ARG A 65 19.68 40.78 1.05
C ARG A 65 21.17 40.93 0.86
N HIS A 66 21.85 39.80 0.70
CA HIS A 66 23.31 39.72 0.70
C HIS A 66 23.94 39.84 -0.70
N GLN A 67 23.13 40.05 -1.74
CA GLN A 67 23.58 40.16 -3.14
C GLN A 67 24.39 38.95 -3.63
N ARG A 68 24.00 37.75 -3.21
CA ARG A 68 24.70 36.51 -3.59
C ARG A 68 24.12 35.90 -4.86
N SER A 69 24.85 34.96 -5.44
CA SER A 69 24.27 34.00 -6.39
C SER A 69 23.24 33.14 -5.66
N CYS A 70 22.17 32.78 -6.37
CA CYS A 70 21.15 31.88 -5.86
C CYS A 70 20.91 30.83 -6.93
N ASP A 71 21.33 29.61 -6.66
CA ASP A 71 21.11 28.42 -7.48
C ASP A 71 19.76 27.74 -7.19
N GLY A 72 19.01 28.25 -6.21
CA GLY A 72 17.69 27.77 -5.80
C GLY A 72 16.56 28.04 -6.80
N THR A 73 16.79 27.86 -8.10
CA THR A 73 15.73 27.96 -9.11
C THR A 73 15.03 26.61 -9.24
N PHE A 74 13.91 26.45 -8.55
CA PHE A 74 12.99 25.35 -8.85
C PHE A 74 12.07 25.78 -10.00
N SER A 75 11.97 24.96 -11.05
CA SER A 75 11.01 25.23 -12.10
C SER A 75 9.59 24.93 -11.60
N LEU A 76 8.60 25.76 -11.96
CA LEU A 76 7.19 25.50 -11.68
C LEU A 76 6.75 24.17 -12.31
N GLU A 77 7.40 23.75 -13.38
CA GLU A 77 7.18 22.47 -14.04
C GLU A 77 7.57 21.29 -13.15
N GLU A 78 8.70 21.35 -12.46
CA GLU A 78 9.09 20.30 -11.50
C GLU A 78 8.12 20.23 -10.32
N PHE A 79 7.67 21.37 -9.80
CA PHE A 79 6.66 21.39 -8.73
C PHE A 79 5.33 20.77 -9.19
N ARG A 80 4.88 21.12 -10.41
CA ARG A 80 3.68 20.52 -11.02
C ARG A 80 3.85 19.01 -11.19
N LYS A 81 4.99 18.55 -11.72
CA LYS A 81 5.30 17.12 -11.87
C LYS A 81 5.25 16.37 -10.53
N VAL A 82 5.82 16.94 -9.46
CA VAL A 82 5.76 16.35 -8.11
C VAL A 82 4.31 16.30 -7.60
N GLY A 83 3.52 17.36 -7.82
CA GLY A 83 2.10 17.39 -7.48
C GLY A 83 1.28 16.32 -8.22
N GLU A 84 1.52 16.15 -9.52
CA GLU A 84 0.90 15.12 -10.36
C GLU A 84 1.30 13.71 -9.93
N GLN A 85 2.59 13.47 -9.66
CA GLN A 85 3.09 12.20 -9.13
C GLN A 85 2.44 11.85 -7.79
N LYS A 86 2.36 12.83 -6.87
CA LYS A 86 1.69 12.65 -5.57
C LYS A 86 0.22 12.26 -5.76
N LYS A 87 -0.51 12.96 -6.63
CA LYS A 87 -1.91 12.66 -6.93
C LYS A 87 -2.07 11.27 -7.53
N ALA A 88 -1.24 10.90 -8.51
CA ALA A 88 -1.26 9.59 -9.12
C ALA A 88 -1.00 8.46 -8.10
N LEU A 89 -0.04 8.65 -7.19
CA LEU A 89 0.24 7.70 -6.11
C LEU A 89 -0.92 7.60 -5.11
N GLN A 90 -1.56 8.71 -4.76
CA GLN A 90 -2.76 8.72 -3.90
C GLN A 90 -3.92 7.95 -4.55
N ASP A 91 -4.17 8.16 -5.84
CA ASP A 91 -5.21 7.43 -6.57
C ASP A 91 -4.89 5.93 -6.66
N LYS A 92 -3.63 5.57 -6.93
CA LYS A 92 -3.16 4.17 -6.92
C LYS A 92 -3.37 3.52 -5.55
N SER A 93 -3.02 4.23 -4.48
CA SER A 93 -3.23 3.78 -3.09
C SER A 93 -4.71 3.55 -2.79
N ARG A 94 -5.59 4.49 -3.19
CA ARG A 94 -7.04 4.36 -3.01
C ARG A 94 -7.60 3.16 -3.76
N ARG A 95 -7.17 2.92 -5.00
CA ARG A 95 -7.59 1.73 -5.78
C ARG A 95 -7.16 0.43 -5.10
N LYS A 96 -5.91 0.36 -4.62
CA LYS A 96 -5.42 -0.82 -3.90
C LYS A 96 -6.17 -1.07 -2.60
N ARG A 97 -6.51 -0.03 -1.83
CA ARG A 97 -7.34 -0.17 -0.62
C ARG A 97 -8.74 -0.72 -0.92
N LYS A 98 -9.37 -0.29 -2.02
CA LYS A 98 -10.65 -0.84 -2.46
C LYS A 98 -10.54 -2.33 -2.83
N GLU A 99 -9.47 -2.70 -3.53
CA GLU A 99 -9.25 -4.10 -3.91
C GLU A 99 -9.00 -4.98 -2.68
N ILE A 100 -8.23 -4.52 -1.71
CA ILE A 100 -8.04 -5.23 -0.43
C ILE A 100 -9.39 -5.44 0.27
N ALA A 101 -10.26 -4.42 0.31
CA ALA A 101 -11.58 -4.56 0.91
C ALA A 101 -12.47 -5.56 0.15
N ARG A 102 -12.36 -5.62 -1.18
CA ARG A 102 -13.07 -6.62 -2.00
C ARG A 102 -12.58 -8.04 -1.70
N LEU A 103 -11.27 -8.25 -1.70
CA LEU A 103 -10.67 -9.57 -1.44
C LEU A 103 -11.00 -10.07 -0.03
N ARG A 104 -11.05 -9.20 0.97
CA ARG A 104 -11.47 -9.58 2.34
C ARG A 104 -12.90 -10.08 2.42
N ARG A 105 -13.82 -9.55 1.61
CA ARG A 105 -15.20 -10.06 1.55
C ARG A 105 -15.24 -11.44 0.93
N LEU A 106 -14.56 -11.60 -0.21
CA LEU A 106 -14.47 -12.90 -0.88
C LEU A 106 -13.85 -13.98 0.02
N LEU A 107 -12.84 -13.61 0.82
CA LEU A 107 -12.26 -14.52 1.80
C LEU A 107 -13.28 -14.93 2.86
N ALA A 108 -14.02 -13.97 3.43
CA ALA A 108 -15.05 -14.27 4.42
C ALA A 108 -16.18 -15.15 3.86
N ASP A 109 -16.62 -14.89 2.63
CA ASP A 109 -17.63 -15.69 1.95
C ASP A 109 -17.13 -17.14 1.74
N ALA A 110 -15.87 -17.31 1.34
CA ALA A 110 -15.25 -18.63 1.15
C ALA A 110 -15.05 -19.37 2.48
N GLU A 111 -14.68 -18.67 3.56
CA GLU A 111 -14.60 -19.24 4.92
C GLU A 111 -15.97 -19.73 5.40
N GLU A 112 -17.05 -18.97 5.16
CA GLU A 112 -18.41 -19.40 5.49
C GLU A 112 -18.85 -20.65 4.70
N GLU A 113 -18.44 -20.75 3.43
CA GLU A 113 -18.69 -21.95 2.62
C GLU A 113 -17.91 -23.17 3.13
N ASP A 114 -16.65 -22.99 3.54
CA ASP A 114 -15.84 -24.06 4.13
C ASP A 114 -16.47 -24.59 5.42
N ASP A 115 -16.91 -23.69 6.32
CA ASP A 115 -17.59 -24.06 7.57
C ASP A 115 -18.83 -24.93 7.30
N LYS A 116 -19.66 -24.56 6.31
CA LYS A 116 -20.85 -25.36 5.92
C LYS A 116 -20.48 -26.74 5.39
N VAL A 117 -19.39 -26.83 4.63
CA VAL A 117 -18.89 -28.11 4.11
C VAL A 117 -18.38 -28.98 5.26
N GLN A 118 -17.63 -28.40 6.22
CA GLN A 118 -17.15 -29.11 7.41
C GLN A 118 -18.30 -29.63 8.29
N ASP A 119 -19.35 -28.83 8.50
CA ASP A 119 -20.55 -29.26 9.21
C ASP A 119 -21.24 -30.44 8.50
N SER A 120 -21.32 -30.38 7.17
CA SER A 120 -21.91 -31.44 6.35
C SER A 120 -21.09 -32.73 6.41
N LEU A 121 -19.76 -32.63 6.39
CA LEU A 121 -18.85 -33.77 6.57
C LEU A 121 -19.04 -34.41 7.94
N SER A 122 -19.04 -33.61 9.01
CA SER A 122 -19.24 -34.07 10.38
C SER A 122 -20.57 -34.81 10.54
N ALA A 123 -21.64 -34.29 9.93
CA ALA A 123 -22.95 -34.94 9.95
C ALA A 123 -22.96 -36.29 9.20
N LEU A 124 -22.25 -36.38 8.07
CA LEU A 124 -22.10 -37.63 7.32
C LEU A 124 -21.28 -38.66 8.09
N GLU A 125 -20.19 -38.25 8.73
CA GLU A 125 -19.38 -39.12 9.57
C GLU A 125 -20.19 -39.70 10.74
N GLN A 126 -20.97 -38.85 11.42
CA GLN A 126 -21.87 -39.31 12.50
C GLN A 126 -22.90 -40.32 11.99
N ARG A 127 -23.50 -40.07 10.82
CA ARG A 127 -24.46 -41.02 10.21
C ARG A 127 -23.79 -42.33 9.82
N SER A 128 -22.61 -42.27 9.21
CA SER A 128 -21.81 -43.44 8.83
C SER A 128 -21.47 -44.28 10.06
N ASN A 129 -20.95 -43.65 11.11
CA ASN A 129 -20.61 -44.33 12.37
C ASN A 129 -21.85 -44.94 13.04
N ALA A 130 -22.99 -44.26 13.03
CA ALA A 130 -24.24 -44.79 13.56
C ALA A 130 -24.75 -46.00 12.76
N MET A 131 -24.62 -46.00 11.43
CA MET A 131 -24.94 -47.15 10.60
C MET A 131 -24.01 -48.32 10.89
N LEU A 132 -22.69 -48.09 10.89
CA LEU A 132 -21.69 -49.11 11.23
C LEU A 132 -21.95 -49.73 12.60
N HIS A 133 -22.25 -48.91 13.61
CA HIS A 133 -22.57 -49.39 14.94
C HIS A 133 -23.81 -50.30 14.97
N ARG A 134 -24.86 -49.95 14.21
CA ARG A 134 -26.07 -50.79 14.09
C ARG A 134 -25.77 -52.12 13.41
N GLU A 135 -24.99 -52.11 12.32
CA GLU A 135 -24.58 -53.33 11.62
C GLU A 135 -23.71 -54.22 12.53
N MET A 136 -22.77 -53.65 13.27
CA MET A 136 -21.95 -54.41 14.24
C MET A 136 -22.79 -55.09 15.32
N LEU A 137 -23.83 -54.40 15.83
CA LEU A 137 -24.77 -55.00 16.78
C LEU A 137 -25.59 -56.11 16.13
N ALA A 138 -26.07 -55.92 14.90
CA ALA A 138 -26.88 -56.91 14.17
C ALA A 138 -26.08 -58.19 13.85
N LEU A 139 -24.77 -58.06 13.59
CA LEU A 139 -23.87 -59.19 13.37
C LEU A 139 -23.48 -59.93 14.66
N GLY A 140 -23.96 -59.50 15.83
CA GLY A 140 -23.69 -60.16 17.12
C GLY A 140 -22.23 -60.04 17.57
N VAL A 141 -21.43 -59.15 16.96
CA VAL A 141 -20.01 -58.97 17.28
C VAL A 141 -19.80 -58.52 18.73
N PHE A 142 -20.81 -57.90 19.34
CA PHE A 142 -20.79 -57.43 20.73
C PHE A 142 -21.39 -58.41 21.75
N ASP A 143 -22.13 -59.44 21.34
CA ASP A 143 -22.69 -60.42 22.28
C ASP A 143 -21.63 -61.42 22.80
N SER A 144 -20.43 -61.44 22.21
CA SER A 144 -19.33 -62.33 22.59
C SER A 144 -18.13 -61.65 23.27
N LEU A 145 -18.17 -60.34 23.50
CA LEU A 145 -17.09 -59.64 24.21
C LEU A 145 -17.43 -59.51 25.68
N ASP A 146 -17.11 -60.58 26.42
CA ASP A 146 -17.06 -60.61 27.87
C ASP A 146 -16.25 -59.40 28.39
N ALA A 147 -16.83 -58.62 29.30
CA ALA A 147 -16.33 -57.32 29.76
C ALA A 147 -15.01 -57.36 30.55
N SER A 148 -14.29 -58.48 30.49
CA SER A 148 -13.09 -58.79 31.25
C SER A 148 -11.85 -59.08 30.39
N SER A 149 -11.96 -59.06 29.06
CA SER A 149 -10.78 -59.23 28.18
C SER A 149 -10.24 -57.87 27.74
N PRO A 150 -9.01 -57.48 28.14
CA PRO A 150 -8.37 -56.29 27.61
C PRO A 150 -8.15 -56.51 26.11
N VAL A 151 -8.87 -55.74 25.29
CA VAL A 151 -8.65 -55.68 23.85
C VAL A 151 -7.24 -55.14 23.64
N ALA A 152 -6.32 -56.03 23.29
CA ALA A 152 -4.99 -55.67 22.85
C ALA A 152 -5.12 -54.92 21.53
N LEU A 153 -5.18 -53.59 21.62
CA LEU A 153 -4.91 -52.73 20.48
C LEU A 153 -3.55 -53.13 19.93
N ALA A 154 -3.49 -53.45 18.64
CA ALA A 154 -2.27 -53.87 17.97
C ALA A 154 -1.13 -52.91 18.32
N ASP A 155 -0.05 -53.48 18.84
CA ASP A 155 1.17 -52.78 19.20
C ASP A 155 1.65 -51.97 17.97
N PRO A 156 1.90 -50.65 18.06
CA PRO A 156 2.35 -49.82 16.94
C PRO A 156 3.67 -50.30 16.29
N GLY A 157 4.34 -51.27 16.91
CA GLY A 157 5.54 -51.93 16.40
C GLY A 157 5.31 -53.01 15.34
N PHE A 158 4.09 -53.16 14.78
CA PHE A 158 3.87 -54.11 13.69
C PHE A 158 4.56 -53.63 12.40
N VAL A 159 5.83 -53.99 12.26
CA VAL A 159 6.61 -53.79 11.04
C VAL A 159 6.05 -54.72 9.98
N CYS A 160 5.29 -54.18 9.02
CA CYS A 160 4.86 -54.86 7.81
C CYS A 160 6.06 -55.15 6.90
N ASN A 161 6.95 -56.05 7.32
CA ASN A 161 7.98 -56.61 6.46
C ASN A 161 7.30 -57.56 5.48
N GLY A 162 6.92 -57.07 4.31
CA GLY A 162 6.50 -57.93 3.20
C GLY A 162 5.41 -57.39 2.28
N VAL A 163 4.93 -56.16 2.43
CA VAL A 163 4.16 -55.54 1.34
C VAL A 163 5.16 -55.06 0.30
N VAL A 164 5.21 -55.79 -0.81
CA VAL A 164 5.86 -55.35 -2.05
C VAL A 164 5.22 -54.01 -2.41
N THR A 165 5.93 -52.92 -2.15
CA THR A 165 5.60 -51.61 -2.70
C THR A 165 5.63 -51.77 -4.22
N THR A 166 4.46 -51.69 -4.83
CA THR A 166 4.35 -51.45 -6.27
C THR A 166 4.72 -50.00 -6.50
N ASP A 167 6.02 -49.73 -6.41
CA ASP A 167 6.58 -48.49 -6.91
C ASP A 167 6.25 -48.42 -8.41
N SER A 168 5.79 -47.25 -8.83
CA SER A 168 5.62 -46.83 -10.22
C SER A 168 4.27 -47.12 -10.89
N ILE A 169 3.16 -46.71 -10.29
CA ILE A 169 2.04 -46.20 -11.11
C ILE A 169 2.32 -44.72 -11.40
N ASP A 170 2.76 -44.42 -12.63
CA ASP A 170 2.94 -43.06 -13.13
C ASP A 170 1.58 -42.49 -13.55
N TRP A 171 1.00 -41.68 -12.67
CA TRP A 171 -0.29 -41.03 -12.88
C TRP A 171 -0.26 -39.93 -13.94
N GLY A 172 0.92 -39.48 -14.41
CA GLY A 172 1.03 -38.50 -15.48
C GLY A 172 0.51 -39.00 -16.83
N VAL A 173 0.67 -40.30 -17.10
CA VAL A 173 0.21 -40.92 -18.36
C VAL A 173 -1.31 -41.09 -18.43
N VAL A 174 -1.99 -41.15 -17.28
CA VAL A 174 -3.45 -41.37 -17.21
C VAL A 174 -4.23 -40.11 -17.59
N PHE A 175 -3.65 -38.92 -17.41
CA PHE A 175 -4.37 -37.65 -17.58
C PHE A 175 -3.93 -36.81 -18.77
N ASP A 176 -2.76 -37.05 -19.38
CA ASP A 176 -2.25 -36.27 -20.53
C ASP A 176 -2.63 -36.83 -21.92
N GLY A 177 -3.86 -37.32 -22.05
CA GLY A 177 -4.45 -37.67 -23.35
C GLY A 177 -4.91 -36.43 -24.13
N ASN A 178 -4.00 -35.54 -24.55
CA ASN A 178 -4.34 -34.45 -25.47
C ASN A 178 -3.74 -34.71 -26.88
N PRO A 179 -4.57 -34.93 -27.92
CA PRO A 179 -4.09 -35.08 -29.29
C PRO A 179 -3.94 -33.71 -29.96
N GLU A 180 -2.80 -33.04 -29.75
CA GLU A 180 -2.37 -31.93 -30.60
C GLU A 180 -1.43 -32.45 -31.70
N SER A 181 -2.02 -32.84 -32.83
CA SER A 181 -1.34 -32.80 -34.13
C SER A 181 -2.36 -32.61 -35.25
N ALA A 182 -2.80 -31.37 -35.43
CA ALA A 182 -3.38 -30.91 -36.69
C ALA A 182 -2.44 -29.87 -37.29
N SER A 183 -1.72 -30.31 -38.31
CA SER A 183 -0.93 -29.50 -39.23
C SER A 183 -1.87 -28.72 -40.16
N GLY A 184 -1.52 -27.46 -40.43
CA GLY A 184 -2.16 -26.57 -41.40
C GLY A 184 -1.48 -25.22 -41.44
#